data_AF-A0A9P8QXN1-F1
#
_entry.id   AF-A0A9P8QXN1-F1
#
_cell.length_a   1.000
_cell.length_b   1.000
_cell.length_c   1.000
_cell.angle_alpha   90.00
_cell.angle_beta   90.00
_cell.angle_gamma   90.00
#
_symmetry.space_group_name_H-M   'P 1'
#
loop_
_entity.id
_entity.type
_entity.pdbx_description
1 polymer ?
#
loop_
_entity_poly.entity_id
_entity_poly.type
_entity_poly.pdbx_seq_one_letter_code
_entity_poly.pdbx_strand_id
1 'polypeptide(L)'
;MAEKLSIPSATSKAGESSGCSTSPESDTPSDLEESTIDNFPQGYPRFSALLASHKSFQLWRRFSTLRSRLLLLKQDELSQLEKQLKRLDDVDGKRNPLILGNCRLDTNGGRRQVLDRIDAALVDYDSQLERYQRVLNLETSSNHAVSNLQNWLANNGALARDEAEYLNRRRDLFSLFGNSTLSERLAAAVGKYLATETITNDKNVVILPSWVMRVMKGAMKILVAPIISILLLTPVIICNFVDGLTNRVIIVVLSTTAFIAALSCLTRVKAVDLVVAGATYVMSSPAF
;
A
#
# COMPACT_ATOMS: atom_id res chain seq x y z
N MET A 1 48.14 1.21 -19.08
CA MET A 1 49.05 1.82 -18.08
C MET A 1 48.33 1.72 -16.76
N ALA A 2 48.79 0.81 -15.91
CA ALA A 2 48.23 0.50 -14.61
C ALA A 2 48.89 1.38 -13.55
N GLU A 3 48.12 1.94 -12.62
CA GLU A 3 48.66 2.54 -11.40
C GLU A 3 48.10 1.78 -10.20
N LYS A 4 48.91 0.81 -9.76
CA LYS A 4 48.85 0.23 -8.42
C LYS A 4 49.56 1.20 -7.49
N LEU A 5 48.94 1.56 -6.37
CA LEU A 5 49.69 1.97 -5.18
C LEU A 5 49.25 1.10 -4.00
N SER A 6 50.22 0.37 -3.46
CA SER A 6 50.05 -0.64 -2.42
C SER A 6 51.22 -0.53 -1.42
N ILE A 7 50.85 -0.38 -0.13
CA ILE A 7 51.49 -0.84 1.13
C ILE A 7 52.71 0.01 1.61
N PRO A 8 52.92 0.26 2.94
CA PRO A 8 53.30 -0.70 4.01
C PRO A 8 52.38 -0.65 5.26
N SER A 9 51.87 -1.74 5.85
CA SER A 9 52.48 -2.75 6.74
C SER A 9 53.28 -2.18 7.93
N ALA A 10 52.71 -2.27 9.14
CA ALA A 10 53.45 -2.23 10.40
C ALA A 10 52.84 -3.24 11.39
N THR A 11 53.75 -3.94 12.05
CA THR A 11 53.58 -5.19 12.79
C THR A 11 53.53 -4.96 14.30
N SER A 12 52.92 -5.91 15.01
CA SER A 12 53.27 -6.38 16.37
C SER A 12 52.77 -5.59 17.59
N LYS A 13 51.92 -6.24 18.41
CA LYS A 13 52.40 -6.96 19.61
C LYS A 13 51.27 -7.78 20.26
N ALA A 14 51.59 -9.03 20.54
CA ALA A 14 50.86 -9.91 21.46
C ALA A 14 51.38 -9.72 22.89
N GLY A 15 50.49 -9.88 23.88
CA GLY A 15 50.78 -9.90 25.31
C GLY A 15 49.66 -10.61 26.05
N GLU A 16 50.03 -11.57 26.89
CA GLU A 16 49.22 -12.63 27.52
C GLU A 16 48.34 -12.24 28.71
N SER A 17 47.32 -13.09 28.93
CA SER A 17 46.86 -13.66 30.22
C SER A 17 46.18 -12.77 31.27
N SER A 18 44.91 -13.05 31.57
CA SER A 18 44.46 -13.56 32.89
C SER A 18 42.97 -13.94 32.87
N GLY A 19 42.63 -15.09 33.44
CA GLY A 19 41.25 -15.60 33.49
C GLY A 19 40.42 -15.04 34.64
N CYS A 20 39.09 -15.16 34.53
CA CYS A 20 38.18 -15.24 35.66
C CYS A 20 36.91 -16.01 35.25
N SER A 21 36.40 -16.80 36.19
CA SER A 21 35.34 -17.79 36.05
C SER A 21 33.94 -17.20 36.27
N THR A 22 32.92 -17.98 35.85
CA THR A 22 31.55 -18.12 36.40
C THR A 22 30.48 -17.02 36.18
N SER A 23 29.65 -17.25 35.14
CA SER A 23 28.15 -17.29 35.04
C SER A 23 27.25 -16.19 35.66
N PRO A 24 25.94 -16.14 35.31
CA PRO A 24 25.34 -15.62 34.07
C PRO A 24 24.30 -14.52 34.39
N GLU A 25 24.48 -13.30 33.90
CA GLU A 25 23.49 -12.23 34.10
C GLU A 25 22.74 -11.90 32.81
N SER A 26 21.43 -11.94 32.96
CA SER A 26 20.40 -11.79 31.96
C SER A 26 20.23 -10.33 31.56
N ASP A 27 20.96 -9.87 30.54
CA ASP A 27 20.71 -8.57 29.94
C ASP A 27 19.95 -8.75 28.63
N THR A 28 18.62 -8.68 28.76
CA THR A 28 17.78 -8.29 27.64
C THR A 28 18.05 -6.80 27.43
N PRO A 29 18.55 -6.32 26.28
CA PRO A 29 18.70 -4.88 26.08
C PRO A 29 17.31 -4.30 25.80
N SER A 30 16.62 -3.97 26.88
CA SER A 30 15.37 -3.23 26.92
C SER A 30 15.67 -1.74 27.09
N ASP A 31 16.32 -1.11 26.11
CA ASP A 31 16.49 0.34 26.04
C ASP A 31 16.64 0.76 24.56
N LEU A 32 15.53 0.72 23.82
CA LEU A 32 15.39 1.66 22.71
C LEU A 32 15.01 2.98 23.35
N GLU A 33 15.99 3.83 23.62
CA GLU A 33 15.74 5.24 23.90
C GLU A 33 14.74 5.75 22.85
N GLU A 34 13.53 6.08 23.29
CA GLU A 34 12.52 6.69 22.44
C GLU A 34 12.98 8.12 22.20
N SER A 35 13.98 8.26 21.32
CA SER A 35 14.57 9.55 20.97
C SER A 35 13.44 10.44 20.49
N THR A 36 13.11 11.45 21.30
CA THR A 36 12.09 12.42 20.93
C THR A 36 12.50 13.02 19.58
N ILE A 37 11.54 13.17 18.67
CA ILE A 37 11.79 13.64 17.29
C ILE A 37 12.58 14.97 17.28
N ASP A 38 12.46 15.74 18.36
CA ASP A 38 13.11 17.03 18.56
C ASP A 38 14.64 16.92 18.72
N ASN A 39 15.18 15.75 19.07
CA ASN A 39 16.62 15.49 19.19
C ASN A 39 17.34 15.48 17.83
N PHE A 40 16.60 15.32 16.73
CA PHE A 40 17.18 15.33 15.40
C PHE A 40 17.48 16.76 14.91
N PRO A 41 18.59 16.97 14.17
CA PRO A 41 18.89 18.25 13.53
C PRO A 41 17.75 18.74 12.63
N GLN A 42 17.53 20.06 12.59
CA GLN A 42 16.53 20.65 11.71
C GLN A 42 16.78 20.29 10.23
N GLY A 43 15.70 20.27 9.44
CA GLY A 43 15.74 19.88 8.05
C GLY A 43 15.28 18.44 7.81
N TYR A 44 15.87 17.79 6.80
CA TYR A 44 15.60 16.39 6.45
C TYR A 44 15.75 15.39 7.61
N PRO A 45 16.75 15.47 8.51
CA PRO A 45 16.89 14.49 9.59
C PRO A 45 15.69 14.47 10.53
N ARG A 46 15.19 15.64 10.95
CA ARG A 46 13.99 15.74 11.79
C ARG A 46 12.72 15.36 11.04
N PHE A 47 12.61 15.76 9.77
CA PHE A 47 11.43 15.42 8.97
C PHE A 47 11.33 13.92 8.69
N SER A 48 12.45 13.26 8.37
CA SER A 48 12.47 11.81 8.15
C SER A 48 12.19 11.04 9.45
N ALA A 49 12.69 11.51 10.59
CA ALA A 49 12.35 10.97 11.90
C ALA A 49 10.83 11.08 12.20
N LEU A 50 10.20 12.23 11.89
CA LEU A 50 8.76 12.39 11.98
C LEU A 50 8.00 11.42 11.05
N LEU A 51 8.40 11.30 9.78
CA LEU A 51 7.78 10.36 8.85
C LEU A 51 7.89 8.92 9.37
N ALA A 52 9.03 8.55 9.96
CA ALA A 52 9.27 7.22 10.53
C ALA A 52 8.49 6.96 11.83
N SER A 53 8.17 8.00 12.60
CA SER A 53 7.52 7.88 13.91
C SER A 53 6.12 7.24 13.88
N HIS A 54 5.33 7.49 12.85
CA HIS A 54 3.96 6.99 12.79
C HIS A 54 3.50 6.70 11.36
N LYS A 55 2.75 5.60 11.21
CA LYS A 55 2.23 5.12 9.92
C LYS A 55 1.37 6.17 9.20
N SER A 56 0.66 7.02 9.94
CA SER A 56 -0.16 8.09 9.34
C SER A 56 0.66 9.16 8.61
N PHE A 57 1.94 9.31 8.93
CA PHE A 57 2.81 10.29 8.28
C PHE A 57 3.51 9.74 7.03
N GLN A 58 3.36 8.46 6.72
CA GLN A 58 3.95 7.81 5.53
C GLN A 58 3.17 8.16 4.25
N LEU A 59 3.17 9.45 3.93
CA LEU A 59 2.45 10.08 2.83
C LEU A 59 3.37 10.30 1.64
N TRP A 60 3.06 9.62 0.55
CA TRP A 60 3.88 9.64 -0.66
C TRP A 60 3.06 9.97 -1.90
N ARG A 61 3.73 10.45 -2.95
CA ARG A 61 3.08 10.77 -4.22
C ARG A 61 2.98 9.56 -5.14
N ARG A 62 1.81 9.38 -5.74
CA ARG A 62 1.47 8.32 -6.69
C ARG A 62 2.07 8.59 -8.07
N PHE A 63 2.25 9.86 -8.43
CA PHE A 63 2.69 10.28 -9.77
C PHE A 63 1.85 9.66 -10.89
N SER A 64 0.52 9.59 -10.68
CA SER A 64 -0.39 8.87 -11.59
C SER A 64 -0.30 9.38 -13.03
N THR A 65 -0.39 10.69 -13.22
CA THR A 65 -0.27 11.33 -14.54
C THR A 65 1.05 11.04 -15.22
N LEU A 66 2.16 11.09 -14.47
CA LEU A 66 3.49 10.85 -15.02
C LEU A 66 3.67 9.39 -15.43
N ARG A 67 3.21 8.45 -14.60
CA ARG A 67 3.24 7.01 -14.90
C ARG A 67 2.36 6.66 -16.10
N SER A 68 1.14 7.21 -16.16
CA SER A 68 0.27 7.06 -17.32
C SER A 68 0.93 7.59 -18.60
N ARG A 69 1.60 8.74 -18.53
CA ARG A 69 2.34 9.28 -19.69
C ARG A 69 3.46 8.33 -20.15
N LEU A 70 4.21 7.74 -19.23
CA LEU A 70 5.26 6.77 -19.58
C LEU A 70 4.67 5.51 -20.22
N LEU A 71 3.57 4.98 -19.68
CA LEU A 71 2.87 3.82 -20.27
C LEU A 71 2.36 4.11 -21.69
N LEU A 72 1.81 5.30 -21.93
CA LEU A 72 1.36 5.70 -23.28
C LEU A 72 2.51 5.73 -24.28
N LEU A 73 3.69 6.22 -23.89
CA LEU A 73 4.86 6.22 -24.76
C LEU A 73 5.31 4.80 -25.12
N LYS A 74 5.27 3.87 -24.16
CA LYS A 74 5.58 2.46 -24.39
C LYS A 74 4.55 1.76 -25.29
N GLN A 75 3.27 2.07 -25.13
CA GLN A 75 2.21 1.56 -25.99
C GLN A 75 2.40 2.00 -27.45
N ASP A 76 2.80 3.25 -27.66
CA ASP A 76 3.09 3.74 -29.01
C ASP A 76 4.31 3.06 -29.62
N GLU A 77 5.39 2.87 -28.84
CA GLU A 77 6.58 2.12 -29.27
C GLU A 77 6.22 0.69 -29.71
N LEU A 78 5.45 -0.04 -28.90
CA LEU A 78 4.94 -1.37 -29.26
C LEU A 78 4.06 -1.32 -30.51
N SER A 79 3.18 -0.32 -30.62
CA SER A 79 2.32 -0.14 -31.81
C SER A 79 3.12 0.10 -33.09
N GLN A 80 4.27 0.80 -33.00
CA GLN A 80 5.17 0.99 -34.13
C GLN A 80 5.87 -0.31 -34.53
N LEU A 81 6.32 -1.10 -33.55
CA LEU A 81 6.93 -2.41 -33.79
C LEU A 81 5.93 -3.41 -34.38
N GLU A 82 4.69 -3.44 -33.90
CA GLU A 82 3.61 -4.26 -34.48
C GLU A 82 3.33 -3.90 -35.94
N LYS A 83 3.27 -2.59 -36.25
CA LYS A 83 3.11 -2.13 -37.65
C LYS A 83 4.30 -2.57 -38.50
N GLN A 84 5.51 -2.54 -37.97
CA GLN A 84 6.70 -3.00 -38.69
C GLN A 84 6.66 -4.51 -38.92
N LEU A 85 6.29 -5.30 -37.91
CA LEU A 85 6.13 -6.75 -38.01
C LEU A 85 5.09 -7.12 -39.06
N LYS A 86 3.91 -6.48 -39.00
CA LYS A 86 2.84 -6.69 -39.97
C LYS A 86 3.27 -6.41 -41.41
N ARG A 87 4.06 -5.35 -41.64
CA ARG A 87 4.61 -5.05 -42.98
C ARG A 87 5.54 -6.16 -43.47
N LEU A 88 6.37 -6.72 -42.60
CA LEU A 88 7.26 -7.83 -42.97
C LEU A 88 6.45 -9.09 -43.28
N ASP A 89 5.45 -9.40 -42.47
CA ASP A 89 4.56 -10.53 -42.70
C ASP A 89 3.74 -10.39 -43.99
N ASP A 90 3.27 -9.18 -44.32
CA ASP A 90 2.56 -8.89 -45.57
C ASP A 90 3.46 -9.08 -46.81
N VAL A 91 4.75 -8.72 -46.71
CA VAL A 91 5.73 -8.89 -47.79
C VAL A 91 6.07 -10.36 -47.97
N ASP A 92 6.37 -11.07 -46.88
CA ASP A 92 6.73 -12.50 -46.93
C ASP A 92 5.54 -13.37 -47.33
N GLY A 93 4.33 -13.03 -46.89
CA GLY A 93 3.11 -13.74 -47.24
C GLY A 93 2.77 -13.67 -48.72
N LYS A 94 3.08 -12.54 -49.37
CA LYS A 94 2.97 -12.39 -50.82
C LYS A 94 4.04 -13.17 -51.58
N ARG A 95 5.25 -13.30 -51.00
CA ARG A 95 6.39 -13.95 -51.66
C ARG A 95 6.35 -15.47 -51.51
N ASN A 96 6.12 -15.96 -50.30
CA ASN A 96 6.03 -17.38 -49.98
C ASN A 96 5.23 -17.61 -48.68
N PRO A 97 3.92 -17.91 -48.79
CA PRO A 97 3.04 -18.05 -47.62
C PRO A 97 3.42 -19.20 -46.68
N LEU A 98 4.19 -20.19 -47.14
CA LEU A 98 4.63 -21.32 -46.31
C LEU A 98 5.62 -20.91 -45.21
N ILE A 99 6.34 -19.80 -45.38
CA ILE A 99 7.35 -19.32 -44.42
C ILE A 99 6.68 -18.77 -43.15
N LEU A 100 5.46 -18.24 -43.24
CA LEU A 100 4.70 -17.77 -42.08
C LEU A 100 4.12 -18.92 -41.26
N GLY A 101 3.84 -20.06 -41.89
CA GLY A 101 3.26 -21.24 -41.23
C GLY A 101 4.28 -22.14 -40.53
N ASN A 102 5.58 -21.89 -40.70
CA ASN A 102 6.64 -22.73 -40.14
C ASN A 102 7.81 -21.91 -39.60
N CYS A 103 7.81 -21.68 -38.28
CA CYS A 103 8.87 -20.94 -37.59
C CYS A 103 10.26 -21.59 -37.73
N ARG A 104 10.34 -22.90 -37.96
CA ARG A 104 11.64 -23.60 -38.15
C ARG A 104 12.28 -23.28 -39.50
N LEU A 105 11.48 -22.85 -40.47
CA LEU A 105 11.92 -22.47 -41.81
C LEU A 105 11.97 -20.94 -41.98
N ASP A 106 11.70 -20.18 -40.92
CA ASP A 106 11.80 -18.74 -40.95
C ASP A 106 13.26 -18.30 -41.01
N THR A 107 13.65 -17.75 -42.15
CA THR A 107 14.99 -17.20 -42.40
C THR A 107 14.99 -15.67 -42.39
N ASN A 108 13.85 -15.02 -42.11
CA ASN A 108 13.77 -13.57 -42.10
C ASN A 108 14.37 -12.99 -40.81
N GLY A 109 15.66 -12.64 -40.89
CA GLY A 109 16.38 -11.99 -39.79
C GLY A 109 15.78 -10.64 -39.36
N GLY A 110 15.11 -9.93 -40.28
CA GLY A 110 14.42 -8.67 -39.97
C GLY A 110 13.19 -8.89 -39.10
N ARG A 111 12.39 -9.91 -39.40
CA ARG A 111 11.25 -10.31 -38.56
C ARG A 111 11.71 -10.75 -37.18
N ARG A 112 12.74 -11.60 -37.12
CA ARG A 112 13.33 -12.05 -35.85
C ARG A 112 13.81 -10.87 -35.00
N GLN A 113 14.53 -9.92 -35.60
CA GLN A 113 14.98 -8.72 -34.89
C GLN A 113 13.81 -7.87 -34.35
N VAL A 114 12.72 -7.73 -35.11
CA VAL A 114 11.53 -7.00 -34.65
C VAL A 114 10.86 -7.75 -33.49
N LEU A 115 10.75 -9.08 -33.59
CA LEU A 115 10.21 -9.90 -32.50
C LEU A 115 11.06 -9.81 -31.22
N ASP A 116 12.39 -9.83 -31.34
CA ASP A 116 13.29 -9.68 -30.19
C ASP A 116 13.13 -8.30 -29.52
N ARG A 117 12.90 -7.24 -30.33
CA ARG A 117 12.61 -5.90 -29.79
C ARG A 117 11.24 -5.81 -29.14
N ILE A 118 10.23 -6.47 -29.71
CA ILE A 118 8.89 -6.56 -29.12
C ILE A 118 8.97 -7.26 -27.77
N ASP A 119 9.69 -8.37 -27.67
CA ASP A 119 9.87 -9.11 -26.42
C ASP A 119 10.49 -8.21 -25.33
N ALA A 120 11.59 -7.52 -25.65
CA ALA A 120 12.22 -6.59 -24.72
C ALA A 120 11.31 -5.41 -24.32
N ALA A 121 10.56 -4.84 -25.27
CA ALA A 121 9.64 -3.74 -25.00
C ALA A 121 8.43 -4.18 -24.15
N LEU A 122 7.91 -5.40 -24.37
CA LEU A 122 6.83 -5.99 -23.59
C LEU A 122 7.25 -6.22 -22.14
N VAL A 123 8.46 -6.75 -21.90
CA VAL A 123 8.98 -6.94 -20.54
C VAL A 123 8.98 -5.62 -19.75
N ASP A 124 9.46 -4.53 -20.35
CA ASP A 124 9.49 -3.24 -19.66
C ASP A 124 8.08 -2.65 -19.47
N TYR A 125 7.22 -2.76 -20.49
CA TYR A 125 5.82 -2.34 -20.40
C TYR A 125 5.05 -3.07 -19.29
N ASP A 126 5.13 -4.39 -19.26
CA ASP A 126 4.44 -5.23 -18.27
C ASP A 126 4.98 -4.97 -16.86
N SER A 127 6.30 -4.83 -16.70
CA SER A 127 6.91 -4.49 -15.41
C SER A 127 6.42 -3.13 -14.88
N GLN A 128 6.22 -2.16 -15.77
CA GLN A 128 5.75 -0.83 -15.39
C GLN A 128 4.25 -0.84 -15.08
N LEU A 129 3.48 -1.61 -15.85
CA LEU A 129 2.05 -1.78 -15.65
C LEU A 129 1.75 -2.46 -14.31
N GLU A 130 2.48 -3.54 -13.99
CA GLU A 130 2.35 -4.24 -12.71
C GLU A 130 2.68 -3.31 -11.53
N ARG A 131 3.81 -2.59 -11.61
CA ARG A 131 4.18 -1.60 -10.60
C ARG A 131 3.12 -0.51 -10.46
N TYR A 132 2.54 -0.06 -11.57
CA TYR A 132 1.52 0.97 -11.55
C TYR A 132 0.20 0.45 -10.94
N GLN A 133 -0.23 -0.76 -11.29
CA GLN A 133 -1.40 -1.41 -10.71
C GLN A 133 -1.27 -1.52 -9.19
N ARG A 134 -0.10 -1.98 -8.69
CA ARG A 134 0.16 -2.06 -7.24
C ARG A 134 -0.04 -0.71 -6.57
N VAL A 135 0.45 0.37 -7.19
CA VAL A 135 0.35 1.72 -6.63
C VAL A 135 -1.04 2.35 -6.79
N LEU A 136 -1.80 1.99 -7.83
CA LEU A 136 -3.21 2.37 -7.97
C LEU A 136 -4.08 1.75 -6.88
N ASN A 137 -3.76 0.52 -6.47
CA ASN A 137 -4.46 -0.19 -5.40
C ASN A 137 -4.12 0.33 -3.99
N LEU A 138 -3.10 1.20 -3.85
CA LEU A 138 -2.79 1.83 -2.56
C LEU A 138 -3.88 2.83 -2.19
N GLU A 139 -4.22 2.85 -0.90
CA GLU A 139 -5.30 3.68 -0.39
C GLU A 139 -4.98 5.17 -0.47
N THR A 140 -6.01 5.96 -0.79
CA THR A 140 -5.88 7.42 -0.84
C THR A 140 -5.66 7.96 0.56
N SER A 141 -4.75 8.92 0.71
CA SER A 141 -4.41 9.44 2.04
C SER A 141 -5.58 10.15 2.72
N SER A 142 -5.62 10.07 4.05
CA SER A 142 -6.56 10.84 4.86
C SER A 142 -6.24 12.33 4.80
N ASN A 143 -7.27 13.17 4.57
CA ASN A 143 -7.13 14.63 4.58
C ASN A 143 -6.57 15.17 5.91
N HIS A 144 -6.84 14.47 7.01
CA HIS A 144 -6.35 14.84 8.34
C HIS A 144 -4.83 14.67 8.43
N ALA A 145 -4.30 13.54 7.97
CA ALA A 145 -2.87 13.26 7.98
C ALA A 145 -2.08 14.29 7.14
N VAL A 146 -2.61 14.64 5.96
CA VAL A 146 -2.02 15.68 5.10
C VAL A 146 -2.00 17.03 5.83
N SER A 147 -3.10 17.40 6.48
CA SER A 147 -3.20 18.69 7.18
C SER A 147 -2.27 18.74 8.39
N ASN A 148 -2.12 17.65 9.14
CA ASN A 148 -1.17 17.56 10.25
C ASN A 148 0.27 17.76 9.79
N LEU A 149 0.66 17.12 8.68
CA LEU A 149 2.00 17.26 8.15
C LEU A 149 2.26 18.68 7.61
N GLN A 150 1.26 19.29 6.95
CA GLN A 150 1.33 20.68 6.50
C GLN A 150 1.49 21.65 7.68
N ASN A 151 0.71 21.48 8.75
CA ASN A 151 0.79 22.31 9.95
C ASN A 151 2.15 22.17 10.63
N TRP A 152 2.65 20.94 10.75
CA TRP A 152 3.97 20.69 11.35
C TRP A 152 5.10 21.33 10.53
N LEU A 153 5.05 21.22 9.19
CA LEU A 153 6.04 21.84 8.31
C LEU A 153 5.98 23.38 8.34
N ALA A 154 4.79 23.96 8.43
CA ALA A 154 4.61 25.40 8.57
C ALA A 154 5.23 25.95 9.86
N ASN A 155 5.18 25.16 10.95
CA ASN A 155 5.73 25.53 12.26
C ASN A 155 7.25 25.30 12.36
N ASN A 156 7.74 24.18 11.84
CA ASN A 156 9.13 23.75 12.06
C ASN A 156 10.08 24.17 10.92
N GLY A 157 9.55 24.54 9.75
CA GLY A 157 10.36 25.00 8.62
C GLY A 157 11.37 23.97 8.11
N ALA A 158 11.09 22.67 8.28
CA ALA A 158 12.06 21.61 8.00
C ALA A 158 12.29 21.31 6.50
N LEU A 159 11.43 21.83 5.62
CA LEU A 159 11.56 21.69 4.16
C LEU A 159 11.41 23.05 3.48
N ALA A 160 12.02 23.21 2.31
CA ALA A 160 11.75 24.36 1.47
C ALA A 160 10.28 24.38 1.02
N ARG A 161 9.73 25.58 0.77
CA ARG A 161 8.32 25.72 0.34
C ARG A 161 8.05 24.98 -0.97
N ASP A 162 9.00 25.04 -1.89
CA ASP A 162 8.92 24.36 -3.19
C ASP A 162 8.94 22.84 -3.04
N GLU A 163 9.73 22.32 -2.09
CA GLU A 163 9.74 20.91 -1.77
C GLU A 163 8.40 20.48 -1.15
N ALA A 164 7.87 21.24 -0.18
CA ALA A 164 6.61 20.93 0.51
C ALA A 164 5.35 21.07 -0.36
N GLU A 165 5.44 21.66 -1.57
CA GLU A 165 4.31 21.83 -2.50
C GLU A 165 3.64 20.49 -2.86
N TYR A 166 4.38 19.40 -2.78
CA TYR A 166 3.88 18.05 -3.04
C TYR A 166 2.66 17.70 -2.19
N LEU A 167 2.56 18.24 -0.95
CA LEU A 167 1.44 18.01 -0.04
C LEU A 167 0.14 18.70 -0.47
N ASN A 168 0.22 19.72 -1.33
CA ASN A 168 -0.96 20.38 -1.89
C ASN A 168 -1.71 19.49 -2.90
N ARG A 169 -1.03 18.48 -3.46
CA ARG A 169 -1.58 17.56 -4.47
C ARG A 169 -2.34 16.41 -3.83
N ARG A 170 -3.38 16.72 -3.04
CA ARG A 170 -4.14 15.73 -2.23
C ARG A 170 -4.64 14.50 -2.99
N ARG A 171 -5.03 14.66 -4.26
CA ARG A 171 -5.52 13.56 -5.12
C ARG A 171 -4.41 12.60 -5.59
N ASP A 172 -3.16 13.05 -5.55
CA ASP A 172 -1.98 12.29 -5.96
C ASP A 172 -1.24 11.69 -4.75
N LEU A 173 -1.74 11.86 -3.53
CA LEU A 173 -1.13 11.32 -2.31
C LEU A 173 -1.77 9.99 -1.90
N PHE A 174 -0.94 9.06 -1.44
CA PHE A 174 -1.36 7.79 -0.88
C PHE A 174 -0.68 7.54 0.47
N SER A 175 -1.31 6.70 1.29
CA SER A 175 -0.71 6.18 2.53
C SER A 175 -0.06 4.84 2.23
N LEU A 176 1.21 4.64 2.65
CA LEU A 176 1.91 3.38 2.44
C LEU A 176 1.28 2.22 3.24
N PHE A 177 0.72 2.54 4.40
CA PHE A 177 0.01 1.60 5.25
C PHE A 177 -1.47 1.83 5.05
N GLY A 178 -2.18 0.86 4.44
CA GLY A 178 -3.61 0.97 4.18
C GLY A 178 -4.38 1.41 5.42
N ASN A 179 -5.10 2.51 5.28
CA ASN A 179 -5.93 3.13 6.31
C ASN A 179 -7.29 2.41 6.30
N SER A 180 -7.31 1.17 6.78
CA SER A 180 -8.51 0.34 6.74
C SER A 180 -9.75 1.11 7.24
N THR A 181 -10.62 1.41 6.28
CA THR A 181 -12.08 1.53 6.37
C THR A 181 -12.63 2.68 7.24
N LEU A 182 -13.91 3.00 7.01
CA LEU A 182 -14.82 3.93 7.72
C LEU A 182 -14.51 4.21 9.21
N SER A 183 -13.88 3.26 9.89
CA SER A 183 -13.28 3.40 11.20
C SER A 183 -12.42 4.67 11.35
N GLU A 184 -11.57 5.05 10.39
CA GLU A 184 -10.76 6.27 10.53
C GLU A 184 -11.55 7.57 10.34
N ARG A 185 -12.63 7.57 9.55
CA ARG A 185 -13.52 8.74 9.43
C ARG A 185 -14.31 8.97 10.71
N LEU A 186 -14.74 7.87 11.34
CA LEU A 186 -15.36 7.91 12.67
C LEU A 186 -14.34 8.23 13.76
N ALA A 187 -13.12 7.70 13.68
CA ALA A 187 -12.05 7.99 14.60
C ALA A 187 -11.59 9.44 14.47
N ALA A 188 -11.57 10.04 13.28
CA ALA A 188 -11.30 11.47 13.12
C ALA A 188 -12.41 12.36 13.71
N ALA A 189 -13.67 11.91 13.66
CA ALA A 189 -14.80 12.62 14.28
C ALA A 189 -14.78 12.51 15.82
N VAL A 190 -14.42 11.35 16.35
CA VAL A 190 -14.33 11.05 17.79
C VAL A 190 -13.01 11.55 18.40
N GLY A 191 -11.93 11.55 17.61
CA GLY A 191 -10.59 12.01 17.97
C GLY A 191 -10.54 13.52 18.26
N LYS A 192 -11.51 14.30 17.75
CA LYS A 192 -11.72 15.69 18.20
C LYS A 192 -12.05 15.81 19.69
N TYR A 193 -12.62 14.77 20.29
CA TYR A 193 -13.00 14.72 21.70
C TYR A 193 -12.04 13.91 22.59
N LEU A 194 -11.22 13.03 22.00
CA LEU A 194 -10.34 12.08 22.72
C LEU A 194 -8.85 12.24 22.36
N ALA A 195 -8.42 13.43 21.95
CA ALA A 195 -7.04 13.72 21.57
C ALA A 195 -6.14 13.94 22.80
N THR A 196 -5.40 12.92 23.21
CA THR A 196 -4.25 13.08 24.12
C THR A 196 -3.28 11.91 23.94
N GLU A 197 -2.38 11.99 22.96
CA GLU A 197 -0.97 11.57 23.09
C GLU A 197 -0.16 12.23 21.97
N THR A 198 0.88 12.96 22.34
CA THR A 198 1.72 13.75 21.44
C THR A 198 3.12 13.14 21.39
N ILE A 199 3.50 12.58 20.24
CA ILE A 199 4.85 12.04 19.98
C ILE A 199 5.87 13.21 19.81
N THR A 200 5.39 14.44 19.62
CA THR A 200 6.20 15.66 19.51
C THR A 200 5.77 16.69 20.56
N ASN A 201 6.68 17.56 21.01
CA ASN A 201 6.32 18.70 21.86
C ASN A 201 5.40 19.73 21.18
N ASP A 202 5.18 19.58 19.87
CA ASP A 202 4.32 20.46 19.07
C ASP A 202 2.84 20.09 19.24
N LYS A 203 2.08 20.93 19.96
CA LYS A 203 0.65 20.72 20.32
C LYS A 203 -0.31 20.54 19.13
N ASN A 204 0.13 20.80 17.91
CA ASN A 204 -0.72 20.77 16.71
C ASN A 204 -0.70 19.44 15.94
N VAL A 205 0.10 18.45 16.37
CA VAL A 205 0.13 17.13 15.75
C VAL A 205 -0.71 16.16 16.58
N VAL A 206 -1.98 16.05 16.23
CA VAL A 206 -2.91 15.12 16.88
C VAL A 206 -2.82 13.76 16.21
N ILE A 207 -2.24 12.78 16.89
CA ILE A 207 -2.22 11.38 16.48
C ILE A 207 -3.28 10.66 17.30
N LEU A 208 -4.10 9.84 16.66
CA LEU A 208 -4.99 8.95 17.40
C LEU A 208 -4.17 7.78 17.95
N PRO A 209 -4.25 7.49 19.25
CA PRO A 209 -3.41 6.47 19.84
C PRO A 209 -3.81 5.08 19.34
N SER A 210 -2.81 4.23 19.15
CA SER A 210 -2.92 2.91 18.52
C SER A 210 -3.79 1.92 19.31
N TRP A 211 -4.09 2.20 20.58
CA TRP A 211 -5.03 1.44 21.40
C TRP A 211 -6.50 1.73 21.04
N VAL A 212 -6.84 2.98 20.70
CA VAL A 212 -8.20 3.37 20.26
C VAL A 212 -8.54 2.71 18.93
N MET A 213 -7.59 2.64 17.99
CA MET A 213 -7.79 1.89 16.74
C MET A 213 -7.99 0.39 16.96
N ARG A 214 -7.27 -0.22 17.92
CA ARG A 214 -7.46 -1.64 18.29
C ARG A 214 -8.82 -1.89 18.92
N VAL A 215 -9.25 -1.01 19.83
CA VAL A 215 -10.58 -1.09 20.46
C VAL A 215 -11.69 -0.85 19.44
N MET A 216 -11.54 0.08 18.50
CA MET A 216 -12.53 0.31 17.43
C MET A 216 -12.65 -0.88 16.47
N LYS A 217 -11.54 -1.52 16.09
CA LYS A 217 -11.58 -2.74 15.26
C LYS A 217 -12.26 -3.91 15.99
N GLY A 218 -12.08 -4.02 17.30
CA GLY A 218 -12.82 -4.95 18.16
C GLY A 218 -14.32 -4.60 18.26
N ALA A 219 -14.63 -3.33 18.49
CA ALA A 219 -15.98 -2.81 18.64
C ALA A 219 -16.83 -2.97 17.37
N MET A 220 -16.25 -2.86 16.17
CA MET A 220 -16.98 -3.08 14.92
C MET A 220 -17.45 -4.54 14.79
N LYS A 221 -16.66 -5.52 15.23
CA LYS A 221 -17.10 -6.93 15.28
C LYS A 221 -18.20 -7.13 16.33
N ILE A 222 -18.08 -6.44 17.46
CA ILE A 222 -19.05 -6.48 18.56
C ILE A 222 -20.36 -5.77 18.19
N LEU A 223 -20.37 -4.78 17.29
CA LEU A 223 -21.55 -4.03 16.86
C LEU A 223 -22.29 -4.69 15.67
N VAL A 224 -21.56 -5.38 14.79
CA VAL A 224 -22.16 -6.10 13.66
C VAL A 224 -22.95 -7.34 14.13
N ALA A 225 -22.46 -8.05 15.15
CA ALA A 225 -23.13 -9.23 15.70
C ALA A 225 -24.56 -8.95 16.26
N PRO A 226 -24.80 -7.93 17.09
CA PRO A 226 -26.12 -7.60 17.59
C PRO A 226 -27.03 -7.04 16.50
N ILE A 227 -26.51 -6.31 15.50
CA ILE A 227 -27.33 -5.85 14.36
C ILE A 227 -27.91 -7.04 13.59
N ILE A 228 -27.11 -8.08 13.33
CA ILE A 228 -27.57 -9.32 12.68
C ILE A 228 -28.57 -10.06 13.58
N SER A 229 -28.28 -10.12 14.88
CA SER A 229 -29.16 -10.76 15.87
C SER A 229 -30.53 -10.07 15.96
N ILE A 230 -30.56 -8.73 16.03
CA ILE A 230 -31.79 -7.93 16.04
C ILE A 230 -32.55 -8.12 14.72
N LEU A 231 -31.87 -8.07 13.58
CA LEU A 231 -32.50 -8.26 12.26
C LEU A 231 -33.16 -9.64 12.09
N LEU A 232 -32.65 -10.66 12.79
CA LEU A 232 -33.24 -12.00 12.84
C LEU A 232 -34.37 -12.14 13.89
N LEU A 233 -34.24 -11.48 15.04
CA LEU A 233 -35.19 -11.62 16.15
C LEU A 233 -36.46 -10.77 15.96
N THR A 234 -36.30 -9.56 15.43
CA THR A 234 -37.39 -8.59 15.18
C THR A 234 -38.56 -9.16 14.36
N PRO A 235 -38.36 -9.83 13.20
CA PRO A 235 -39.49 -10.39 12.45
C PRO A 235 -40.22 -11.52 13.18
N VAL A 236 -39.50 -12.32 13.97
CA VAL A 236 -40.07 -13.43 14.75
C VAL A 236 -40.97 -12.89 15.86
N ILE A 237 -40.53 -11.83 16.55
CA ILE A 237 -41.29 -11.17 17.61
C ILE A 237 -42.52 -10.47 17.04
N ILE A 238 -42.37 -9.72 15.93
CA ILE A 238 -43.49 -8.98 15.32
C ILE A 238 -44.56 -9.94 14.77
N CYS A 239 -44.17 -11.08 14.19
CA CYS A 239 -45.14 -12.08 13.71
C CYS A 239 -45.97 -12.70 14.84
N ASN A 240 -45.53 -12.63 16.09
CA ASN A 240 -46.26 -13.14 17.25
C ASN A 240 -47.48 -12.24 17.59
N PHE A 241 -47.36 -10.93 17.38
CA PHE A 241 -48.39 -9.93 17.75
C PHE A 241 -49.34 -9.56 16.63
N VAL A 242 -49.09 -9.99 15.39
CA VAL A 242 -49.90 -9.60 14.23
C VAL A 242 -50.91 -10.69 13.90
N ASP A 243 -52.18 -10.34 13.87
CA ASP A 243 -53.26 -11.21 13.41
C ASP A 243 -53.45 -11.08 11.88
N GLY A 244 -53.72 -12.21 11.24
CA GLY A 244 -53.91 -12.31 9.79
C GLY A 244 -52.73 -12.93 9.04
N LEU A 245 -53.02 -13.95 8.23
CA LEU A 245 -52.02 -14.74 7.50
C LEU A 245 -51.25 -13.89 6.47
N THR A 246 -51.96 -12.98 5.78
CA THR A 246 -51.37 -12.10 4.75
C THR A 246 -50.34 -11.12 5.33
N ASN A 247 -50.64 -10.50 6.48
CA ASN A 247 -49.74 -9.54 7.11
C ASN A 247 -48.45 -10.21 7.61
N ARG A 248 -48.56 -11.43 8.16
CA ARG A 248 -47.40 -12.23 8.58
C ARG A 248 -46.47 -12.55 7.42
N VAL A 249 -47.02 -13.00 6.28
CA VAL A 249 -46.21 -13.33 5.10
C VAL A 249 -45.48 -12.10 4.54
N ILE A 250 -46.12 -10.94 4.48
CA ILE A 250 -45.49 -9.69 4.00
C ILE A 250 -44.31 -9.29 4.90
N ILE A 251 -44.47 -9.37 6.22
CA ILE A 251 -43.42 -9.02 7.19
C ILE A 251 -42.22 -9.97 7.07
N VAL A 252 -42.46 -11.27 6.91
CA VAL A 252 -41.38 -12.26 6.71
C VAL A 252 -40.62 -12.01 5.41
N VAL A 253 -41.31 -11.71 4.31
CA VAL A 253 -40.67 -11.42 3.00
C VAL A 253 -39.83 -10.14 3.06
N LEU A 254 -40.35 -9.07 3.68
CA LEU A 254 -39.59 -7.82 3.83
C LEU A 254 -38.36 -8.02 4.71
N SER A 255 -38.49 -8.74 5.83
CA SER A 255 -37.37 -8.97 6.73
C SER A 255 -36.31 -9.91 6.16
N THR A 256 -36.71 -10.96 5.43
CA THR A 256 -35.76 -11.85 4.75
C THR A 256 -35.02 -11.12 3.64
N THR A 257 -35.69 -10.23 2.91
CA THR A 257 -35.05 -9.38 1.89
C THR A 257 -34.05 -8.41 2.52
N ALA A 258 -34.42 -7.73 3.61
CA ALA A 258 -33.52 -6.85 4.36
C ALA A 258 -32.31 -7.61 4.94
N PHE A 259 -32.51 -8.83 5.42
CA PHE A 259 -31.46 -9.72 5.91
C PHE A 259 -30.47 -10.11 4.81
N ILE A 260 -30.96 -10.55 3.65
CA ILE A 260 -30.10 -10.90 2.51
C ILE A 260 -29.32 -9.67 2.03
N ALA A 261 -29.94 -8.50 1.98
CA ALA A 261 -29.26 -7.25 1.61
C ALA A 261 -28.14 -6.88 2.62
N ALA A 262 -28.42 -6.99 3.92
CA ALA A 262 -27.42 -6.76 4.96
C ALA A 262 -26.27 -7.77 4.89
N LEU A 263 -26.57 -9.07 4.72
CA LEU A 263 -25.56 -10.11 4.52
C LEU A 263 -24.71 -9.86 3.28
N SER A 264 -25.30 -9.43 2.17
CA SER A 264 -24.59 -9.12 0.92
C SER A 264 -23.62 -7.94 1.09
N CYS A 265 -24.04 -6.89 1.80
CA CYS A 265 -23.18 -5.76 2.12
C CYS A 265 -22.01 -6.20 3.02
N LEU A 266 -22.29 -6.99 4.06
CA LEU A 266 -21.29 -7.51 4.99
C LEU A 266 -20.31 -8.50 4.35
N THR A 267 -20.78 -9.35 3.43
CA THR A 267 -19.90 -10.26 2.69
C THR A 267 -19.00 -9.51 1.72
N ARG A 268 -19.45 -8.41 1.09
CA ARG A 268 -18.54 -7.57 0.29
C ARG A 268 -17.42 -6.98 1.14
N VAL A 269 -17.73 -6.47 2.34
CA VAL A 269 -16.71 -5.92 3.25
C VAL A 269 -15.72 -7.00 3.68
N LYS A 270 -16.22 -8.18 4.07
CA LYS A 270 -15.35 -9.31 4.46
C LYS A 270 -14.58 -9.92 3.30
N ALA A 271 -15.14 -9.95 2.10
CA ALA A 271 -14.48 -10.49 0.92
C ALA A 271 -13.32 -9.57 0.49
N VAL A 272 -13.49 -8.25 0.57
CA VAL A 272 -12.39 -7.29 0.35
C VAL A 272 -11.28 -7.52 1.36
N ASP A 273 -11.61 -7.65 2.65
CA ASP A 273 -10.61 -7.91 3.69
C ASP A 273 -9.92 -9.28 3.54
N LEU A 274 -10.66 -10.33 3.14
CA LEU A 274 -10.11 -11.68 2.92
C LEU A 274 -9.23 -11.76 1.68
N VAL A 275 -9.60 -11.07 0.59
CA VAL A 275 -8.78 -10.97 -0.61
C VAL A 275 -7.49 -10.21 -0.33
N VAL A 276 -7.56 -9.14 0.46
CA VAL A 276 -6.36 -8.39 0.91
C VAL A 276 -5.47 -9.27 1.82
N ALA A 277 -6.08 -10.05 2.72
CA ALA A 277 -5.36 -11.01 3.58
C ALA A 277 -4.74 -12.17 2.79
N GLY A 278 -5.44 -12.68 1.77
CA GLY A 278 -4.94 -13.73 0.88
C GLY A 278 -3.79 -13.25 0.01
N ALA A 279 -3.87 -12.03 -0.52
CA ALA A 279 -2.81 -11.41 -1.28
C ALA A 279 -1.53 -11.17 -0.45
N THR A 280 -1.66 -10.86 0.84
CA THR A 280 -0.52 -10.74 1.75
C THR A 280 0.12 -12.09 2.09
N TYR A 281 -0.67 -13.17 2.18
CA TYR A 281 -0.15 -14.52 2.43
C TYR A 281 0.65 -15.10 1.27
N VAL A 282 0.28 -14.80 0.03
CA VAL A 282 1.05 -15.24 -1.16
C VAL A 282 2.36 -14.46 -1.28
N MET A 283 2.41 -13.20 -0.80
CA MET A 283 3.61 -12.37 -0.89
C MET A 283 4.64 -12.65 0.22
N SER A 284 4.29 -13.37 1.29
CA SER A 284 5.21 -13.73 2.38
C SER A 284 5.77 -15.15 2.30
N SER A 285 5.50 -15.91 1.23
CA SER A 285 6.17 -17.19 1.01
C SER A 285 7.48 -16.92 0.25
N PRO A 286 8.66 -17.08 0.89
CA PRO A 286 9.90 -17.09 0.14
C PRO A 286 9.88 -18.31 -0.78
N ALA A 287 10.03 -18.07 -2.08
CA ALA A 287 10.32 -19.13 -3.03
C ALA A 287 11.61 -19.83 -2.55
N PHE A 288 11.52 -21.14 -2.33
CA PHE A 288 12.66 -22.04 -2.19
C PHE A 288 13.50 -22.07 -3.47
#